data_AF-A0A7L3M2J4-F1
#
_entry.id   AF-A0A7L3M2J4-F1
#
_cell.length_a   1.000
_cell.length_b   1.000
_cell.length_c   1.000
_cell.angle_alpha   90.00
_cell.angle_beta   90.00
_cell.angle_gamma   90.00
#
_symmetry.space_group_name_H-M   'P 1'
#
loop_
_entity.id
_entity.type
_entity.pdbx_description
1 polymer ?
#
loop_
_entity_poly.entity_id
_entity_poly.type
_entity_poly.pdbx_seq_one_letter_code
_entity_poly.pdbx_strand_id
1 'polypeptide(L)' 'EEEDEEDPVDTMISRTGCATQHQELQECMAQERDWRFCQNQLRAFRDCMVHHQRLQD' A
#
# COMPACT_ATOMS: atom_id res chain seq x y z
N GLU A 1 25.77 7.49 -3.70
CA GLU A 1 24.57 7.69 -4.53
C GLU A 1 23.70 6.48 -4.28
N GLU A 2 22.74 6.59 -3.36
CA GLU A 2 21.70 5.58 -3.10
C GLU A 2 20.54 5.85 -4.07
N GLU A 3 20.87 6.00 -5.34
CA GLU A 3 19.89 6.22 -6.40
C GLU A 3 19.44 4.83 -6.88
N ASP A 4 18.15 4.53 -6.70
CA ASP A 4 17.42 3.38 -7.25
C ASP A 4 17.37 2.05 -6.47
N GLU A 5 17.47 2.05 -5.13
CA GLU A 5 16.96 0.89 -4.37
C GLU A 5 15.44 1.00 -4.25
N GLU A 6 14.70 0.14 -4.95
CA GLU A 6 13.25 -0.02 -4.77
C GLU A 6 12.95 -0.25 -3.28
N ASP A 7 11.96 0.47 -2.75
CA ASP A 7 11.55 0.31 -1.35
C ASP A 7 11.19 -1.18 -1.11
N PRO A 8 11.81 -1.85 -0.13
CA PRO A 8 11.55 -3.27 0.12
C PRO A 8 10.06 -3.58 0.35
N VAL A 9 9.32 -2.63 0.91
CA VAL A 9 7.86 -2.71 1.12
C VAL A 9 7.13 -2.65 -0.21
N ASP A 10 7.51 -1.74 -1.11
CA ASP A 10 6.93 -1.66 -2.46
C ASP A 10 7.17 -2.95 -3.25
N THR A 11 8.39 -3.50 -3.20
CA THR A 11 8.70 -4.79 -3.84
C THR A 11 7.84 -5.92 -3.26
N MET A 12 7.62 -5.96 -1.95
CA MET A 12 6.74 -6.96 -1.32
C MET A 12 5.29 -6.80 -1.77
N ILE A 13 4.75 -5.58 -1.77
CA ILE A 13 3.37 -5.29 -2.13
C ILE A 13 3.10 -5.59 -3.62
N SER A 14 4.07 -5.36 -4.49
CA SER A 14 3.94 -5.69 -5.93
C SER A 14 3.57 -7.16 -6.18
N ARG A 15 3.98 -8.06 -5.27
CA ARG A 15 3.73 -9.51 -5.36
C ARG A 15 2.37 -9.93 -4.82
N THR A 16 1.66 -9.06 -4.09
CA THR A 16 0.38 -9.39 -3.46
C THR A 16 -0.83 -9.10 -4.33
N GLY A 17 -0.65 -8.30 -5.39
CA GLY A 17 -1.75 -7.74 -6.18
C GLY A 17 -2.42 -6.51 -5.55
N CYS A 18 -1.90 -6.02 -4.41
CA CYS A 18 -2.44 -4.86 -3.69
C CYS A 18 -1.72 -3.53 -3.99
N ALA A 19 -0.92 -3.48 -5.06
CA ALA A 19 -0.11 -2.31 -5.41
C ALA A 19 -0.96 -1.06 -5.70
N THR A 20 -2.13 -1.22 -6.33
CA THR A 20 -3.01 -0.07 -6.62
C THR A 20 -3.51 0.59 -5.34
N GLN A 21 -3.99 -0.19 -4.35
CA GLN A 21 -4.47 0.37 -3.08
C GLN A 21 -3.33 0.98 -2.27
N HIS A 22 -2.11 0.47 -2.43
CA HIS A 22 -0.92 1.07 -1.83
C HIS A 22 -0.60 2.44 -2.43
N GLN A 23 -0.61 2.55 -3.76
CA GLN A 23 -0.39 3.81 -4.47
C GLN A 23 -1.44 4.85 -4.11
N GLU A 24 -2.73 4.48 -4.07
CA GLU A 24 -3.81 5.38 -3.64
C GLU A 24 -3.61 5.88 -2.20
N LEU A 25 -3.09 5.02 -1.31
CA LEU A 25 -2.76 5.40 0.06
C LEU A 25 -1.56 6.37 0.10
N GLN A 26 -0.49 6.09 -0.66
CA GLN A 26 0.67 6.98 -0.76
C GLN A 26 0.27 8.36 -1.29
N GLU A 27 -0.56 8.42 -2.33
CA GLU A 27 -1.10 9.66 -2.89
C GLU A 27 -1.89 10.46 -1.85
N CYS A 28 -2.79 9.79 -1.10
CA CYS A 28 -3.53 10.45 -0.04
C CYS A 28 -2.61 11.00 1.06
N MET A 29 -1.60 10.23 1.48
CA MET A 29 -0.65 10.66 2.50
C MET A 29 0.20 11.84 2.02
N ALA A 30 0.59 11.86 0.74
CA ALA A 30 1.31 12.96 0.13
C ALA A 30 0.46 14.25 0.08
N GLN A 31 -0.84 14.12 -0.16
CA GLN A 31 -1.77 15.25 -0.25
C GLN A 31 -2.22 15.78 1.12
N GLU A 32 -2.74 14.91 1.98
CA GLU A 32 -3.38 15.29 3.25
C GLU A 32 -2.36 15.49 4.38
N ARG A 33 -1.24 14.76 4.34
CA ARG A 33 -0.18 14.76 5.38
C ARG A 33 -0.70 14.39 6.79
N ASP A 34 -1.92 13.88 6.88
CA ASP A 34 -2.57 13.35 8.07
C ASP A 34 -3.39 12.10 7.71
N TRP A 35 -2.91 10.94 8.19
CA TRP A 35 -3.47 9.63 7.90
C TRP A 35 -4.94 9.46 8.36
N ARG A 36 -5.44 10.34 9.24
CA ARG A 36 -6.85 10.35 9.66
C ARG A 36 -7.80 10.77 8.55
N PHE A 37 -7.33 11.47 7.51
CA PHE A 37 -8.12 11.73 6.31
C PHE A 37 -8.05 10.56 5.32
N CYS A 38 -7.00 9.74 5.37
CA CYS A 38 -6.78 8.60 4.47
C CYS A 38 -7.42 7.28 4.93
N GLN A 39 -8.45 7.33 5.78
CA GLN A 39 -9.06 6.14 6.38
C GLN A 39 -9.69 5.21 5.33
N ASN A 40 -10.19 5.75 4.22
CA ASN A 40 -10.77 4.95 3.15
C ASN A 40 -9.68 4.15 2.41
N GLN A 41 -8.57 4.80 2.06
CA GLN A 41 -7.43 4.18 1.40
C GLN A 41 -6.77 3.15 2.32
N LEU A 42 -6.63 3.46 3.62
CA LEU A 42 -6.15 2.50 4.62
C LEU A 42 -7.02 1.24 4.71
N ARG A 43 -8.34 1.40 4.72
CA ARG A 43 -9.27 0.25 4.71
C ARG A 43 -9.14 -0.56 3.42
N ALA A 44 -9.11 0.08 2.26
CA ALA A 44 -8.97 -0.59 0.98
C ALA A 44 -7.68 -1.41 0.90
N PHE A 45 -6.55 -0.82 1.29
CA PHE A 45 -5.27 -1.51 1.32
C PHE A 45 -5.27 -2.69 2.30
N ARG A 46 -5.79 -2.49 3.52
CA ARG A 46 -5.91 -3.56 4.52
C ARG A 46 -6.77 -4.72 4.02
N ASP A 47 -7.93 -4.44 3.44
CA ASP A 47 -8.86 -5.47 3.00
C ASP A 47 -8.27 -6.28 1.85
N CYS A 48 -7.53 -5.65 0.94
CA CYS A 48 -6.77 -6.34 -0.09
C CYS A 48 -5.72 -7.30 0.51
N MET A 49 -4.91 -6.83 1.46
CA MET A 49 -3.86 -7.65 2.08
C MET A 49 -4.45 -8.81 2.89
N VAL A 50 -5.57 -8.61 3.59
CA VAL A 50 -6.30 -9.68 4.28
C VAL A 50 -6.86 -10.70 3.28
N HIS A 51 -7.39 -10.25 2.15
CA HIS A 51 -7.86 -11.15 1.09
C HIS A 51 -6.69 -11.97 0.51
N HIS A 52 -5.56 -11.34 0.22
CA HIS A 52 -4.35 -12.01 -0.25
C HIS A 52 -3.87 -13.09 0.73
N GLN A 53 -3.79 -12.77 2.04
CA GLN A 53 -3.38 -13.75 3.06
C GLN A 53 -4.29 -14.99 3.07
N ARG A 54 -5.61 -14.80 2.96
CA ARG A 54 -6.57 -15.92 2.91
C ARG A 54 -6.46 -16.80 1.66
N LEU A 55 -5.93 -16.26 0.56
CA LEU A 55 -5.70 -17.04 -0.67
C LEU A 55 -4.37 -17.81 -0.63
N GLN A 56 -3.49 -17.51 0.34
CA GLN A 56 -2.22 -18.20 0.53
C GLN A 56 -2.32 -19.38 1.51
N ASP A 57 -3.41 -19.47 2.29
CA ASP A 57 -3.76 -20.62 3.15
C ASP A 57 -4.42 -21.76 2.33
#